data_AF-J9BVT6-F1
#
_entry.id   AF-J9BVT6-F1
#
_cell.length_a   1.000
_cell.length_b   1.000
_cell.length_c   1.000
_cell.angle_alpha   90.00
_cell.angle_beta   90.00
_cell.angle_gamma   90.00
#
_symmetry.space_group_name_H-M   'P 1'
#
loop_
_entity.id
_entity.type
_entity.pdbx_description
1 polymer ?
#
loop_
_entity_poly.entity_id
_entity_poly.type
_entity_poly.pdbx_seq_one_letter_code
_entity_poly.pdbx_strand_id
1 'polypeptide(L)'
;MKERDNLKELDEVIENIDKLTGEDARAFLKLIHGYLSIVEDGDGTFTNSEFVGKISSLYKKDLPKLIKLREKKTSNESKLIACLTCFIQVFFKPWSL
;
A
#
# COMPACT_ATOMS: atom_id res chain seq x y z
N MET A 1 -13.44 25.81 9.41
CA MET A 1 -12.24 25.04 9.81
C MET A 1 -12.32 23.58 9.37
N LYS A 2 -13.47 22.88 9.50
CA LYS A 2 -13.64 21.47 9.10
C LYS A 2 -13.38 21.15 7.61
N GLU A 3 -13.70 22.05 6.68
CA GLU A 3 -13.51 21.77 5.24
C GLU A 3 -12.04 21.64 4.83
N ARG A 4 -11.14 22.39 5.46
CA ARG A 4 -9.70 22.33 5.13
C ARG A 4 -9.05 21.02 5.58
N ASP A 5 -9.48 20.48 6.71
CA ASP A 5 -8.96 19.20 7.22
C ASP A 5 -9.43 18.03 6.33
N ASN A 6 -10.67 18.09 5.83
CA ASN A 6 -11.20 17.10 4.88
C ASN A 6 -10.47 17.13 3.52
N LEU A 7 -10.11 18.33 3.03
CA LEU A 7 -9.34 18.47 1.78
C LEU A 7 -7.93 17.90 1.94
N LYS A 8 -7.29 18.13 3.09
CA LYS A 8 -5.97 17.58 3.38
C LYS A 8 -5.96 16.04 3.48
N GLU A 9 -6.99 15.45 4.10
CA GLU A 9 -7.18 14.00 4.09
C GLU A 9 -7.34 13.44 2.68
N LEU A 10 -8.04 14.17 1.79
CA LEU A 10 -8.24 13.76 0.42
C LEU A 10 -6.93 13.85 -0.39
N ASP A 11 -6.15 14.92 -0.21
CA ASP A 11 -4.85 15.10 -0.85
C ASP A 11 -3.89 13.97 -0.45
N GLU A 12 -3.86 13.58 0.84
CA GLU A 12 -3.06 12.44 1.30
C GLU A 12 -3.51 11.10 0.67
N VAL A 13 -4.81 10.90 0.46
CA VAL A 13 -5.32 9.71 -0.24
C VAL A 13 -4.87 9.71 -1.70
N ILE A 14 -4.94 10.85 -2.39
CA ILE A 14 -4.50 10.99 -3.79
C ILE A 14 -3.00 10.70 -3.92
N GLU A 15 -2.16 11.29 -3.07
CA GLU A 15 -0.71 11.02 -3.08
C GLU A 15 -0.38 9.55 -2.82
N ASN A 16 -1.18 8.86 -2.02
CA ASN A 16 -1.02 7.44 -1.77
C ASN A 16 -1.45 6.59 -2.98
N ILE A 17 -2.45 7.02 -3.75
CA ILE A 17 -2.86 6.36 -4.99
C ILE A 17 -1.75 6.45 -6.04
N ASP A 18 -1.07 7.60 -6.17
CA ASP A 18 0.05 7.78 -7.11
C ASP A 18 1.24 6.85 -6.83
N LYS A 19 1.36 6.34 -5.60
CA LYS A 19 2.40 5.40 -5.17
C LYS A 19 2.06 3.93 -5.44
N LEU A 20 0.86 3.64 -5.93
CA LEU A 20 0.42 2.27 -6.22
C LEU A 20 1.07 1.71 -7.49
N THR A 21 1.45 0.43 -7.46
CA THR A 21 1.87 -0.27 -8.68
C THR A 21 0.66 -0.84 -9.42
N GLY A 22 0.83 -1.16 -10.71
CA GLY A 22 -0.23 -1.80 -11.50
C GLY A 22 -0.71 -3.14 -10.90
N GLU A 23 0.15 -3.88 -10.21
CA GLU A 23 -0.22 -5.09 -9.49
C GLU A 23 -1.12 -4.80 -8.28
N ASP A 24 -0.82 -3.75 -7.53
CA ASP A 24 -1.65 -3.33 -6.39
C ASP A 24 -3.04 -2.92 -6.89
N ALA A 25 -3.10 -2.09 -7.94
CA ALA A 25 -4.36 -1.67 -8.55
C ALA A 25 -5.21 -2.87 -9.01
N ARG A 26 -4.57 -3.90 -9.60
CA ARG A 26 -5.24 -5.14 -10.01
C ARG A 26 -5.80 -5.91 -8.81
N ALA A 27 -5.06 -5.96 -7.70
CA ALA A 27 -5.54 -6.61 -6.47
C ALA A 27 -6.71 -5.83 -5.83
N PHE A 28 -6.62 -4.50 -5.79
CA PHE A 28 -7.71 -3.62 -5.33
C PHE A 28 -8.98 -3.83 -6.15
N LEU A 29 -8.87 -3.88 -7.48
CA LEU A 29 -10.02 -4.11 -8.36
C LEU A 29 -10.69 -5.46 -8.10
N LYS A 30 -9.90 -6.53 -7.90
CA LYS A 30 -10.41 -7.86 -7.54
C LYS A 30 -11.15 -7.83 -6.20
N LEU A 31 -10.63 -7.10 -5.21
CA LEU A 31 -11.25 -6.94 -3.89
C LEU A 31 -12.61 -6.24 -4.00
N ILE A 32 -12.67 -5.13 -4.75
CA ILE A 32 -13.91 -4.37 -4.97
C ILE A 32 -14.94 -5.26 -5.67
N HIS A 33 -14.53 -5.96 -6.74
CA HIS A 33 -15.42 -6.86 -7.47
C HIS A 33 -15.93 -8.02 -6.61
N GLY A 34 -15.10 -8.55 -5.71
CA GLY A 34 -15.51 -9.57 -4.75
C GLY A 34 -16.58 -9.04 -3.78
N TYR A 35 -16.42 -7.83 -3.27
CA TYR A 35 -17.44 -7.20 -2.42
C TYR A 35 -18.71 -6.86 -3.18
N LEU A 36 -18.61 -6.44 -4.45
CA LEU A 36 -19.78 -6.12 -5.28
C LEU A 36 -20.66 -7.36 -5.48
N SER A 37 -20.06 -8.51 -5.81
CA SER A 37 -20.80 -9.78 -5.94
C SER A 37 -21.47 -10.20 -4.63
N ILE A 38 -20.89 -9.90 -3.47
CA ILE A 38 -21.55 -10.17 -2.17
C ILE A 38 -22.79 -9.27 -1.97
N VAL A 39 -22.74 -8.01 -2.44
CA VAL A 39 -23.89 -7.10 -2.35
C VAL A 39 -24.99 -7.50 -3.35
N GLU A 40 -24.62 -7.91 -4.56
CA GLU A 40 -25.55 -8.23 -5.65
C GLU A 40 -26.16 -9.63 -5.51
N ASP A 41 -25.37 -10.64 -5.16
CA ASP A 41 -25.78 -12.05 -5.09
C ASP A 41 -26.03 -12.56 -3.66
N GLY A 42 -25.78 -11.71 -2.65
CA GLY A 42 -25.89 -12.09 -1.24
C GLY A 42 -27.32 -12.13 -0.71
N ASP A 43 -27.47 -12.64 0.52
CA ASP A 43 -28.74 -12.76 1.24
C ASP A 43 -29.30 -11.43 1.78
N GLY A 44 -28.71 -10.30 1.37
CA GLY A 44 -29.07 -8.96 1.86
C GLY A 44 -28.46 -8.57 3.20
N THR A 45 -27.65 -9.44 3.83
CA THR A 45 -26.95 -9.13 5.09
C THR A 45 -25.86 -8.06 4.90
N PHE A 46 -25.31 -7.94 3.69
CA PHE A 46 -24.29 -6.96 3.35
C PHE A 46 -24.89 -5.81 2.53
N THR A 47 -25.01 -4.64 3.14
CA THR A 47 -25.73 -3.50 2.54
C THR A 47 -24.82 -2.59 1.71
N ASN A 48 -25.41 -1.80 0.82
CA ASN A 48 -24.69 -0.77 0.05
C ASN A 48 -23.91 0.21 0.94
N SER A 49 -24.43 0.55 2.12
CA SER A 49 -23.75 1.46 3.05
C SER A 49 -22.52 0.81 3.68
N GLU A 50 -22.58 -0.48 4.03
CA GLU A 50 -21.44 -1.24 4.51
C GLU A 50 -20.37 -1.41 3.44
N PHE A 51 -20.78 -1.64 2.18
CA PHE A 51 -19.87 -1.66 1.05
C PHE A 51 -19.09 -0.36 0.93
N VAL A 52 -19.80 0.78 0.84
CA VAL A 52 -19.16 2.11 0.75
C VAL A 52 -18.25 2.36 1.96
N GLY A 53 -18.68 1.96 3.16
CA GLY A 53 -17.88 2.07 4.37
C GLY A 53 -16.57 1.26 4.31
N LYS A 54 -16.63 0.01 3.84
CA LYS A 54 -15.43 -0.82 3.66
C LYS A 54 -14.48 -0.25 2.62
N ILE A 55 -14.99 0.16 1.46
CA ILE A 55 -14.15 0.75 0.41
C ILE A 55 -13.49 2.04 0.91
N SER A 56 -14.24 2.91 1.58
CA SER A 56 -13.71 4.14 2.18
C SER A 56 -12.62 3.85 3.22
N SER A 57 -12.83 2.87 4.10
CA SER A 57 -11.82 2.45 5.08
C SER A 57 -10.55 1.91 4.41
N LEU A 58 -10.70 1.17 3.31
CA LEU A 58 -9.59 0.60 2.55
C LEU A 58 -8.63 1.71 2.06
N TYR A 59 -9.17 2.75 1.44
CA TYR A 59 -8.39 3.89 0.93
C TYR A 59 -7.83 4.77 2.05
N LYS A 60 -8.60 5.01 3.11
CA LYS A 60 -8.18 5.92 4.19
C LYS A 60 -7.20 5.30 5.18
N LYS A 61 -7.33 4.01 5.48
CA LYS A 61 -6.57 3.35 6.57
C LYS A 61 -5.60 2.30 6.08
N ASP A 62 -6.01 1.45 5.14
CA ASP A 62 -5.23 0.27 4.80
C ASP A 62 -4.21 0.56 3.69
N LEU A 63 -4.57 1.40 2.72
CA LEU A 63 -3.66 1.86 1.67
C LEU A 63 -2.40 2.58 2.23
N PRO A 64 -2.51 3.57 3.15
CA PRO A 64 -1.33 4.20 3.74
C PRO A 64 -0.46 3.23 4.55
N LYS A 65 -1.05 2.21 5.20
CA LYS A 65 -0.30 1.18 5.91
C LYS A 65 0.49 0.29 4.96
N LEU A 66 -0.12 -0.12 3.84
CA LEU A 66 0.53 -0.92 2.82
C LEU A 66 1.76 -0.22 2.23
N ILE A 67 1.63 1.07 1.93
CA ILE A 67 2.73 1.90 1.40
C ILE A 67 3.87 1.98 2.44
N LYS A 68 3.55 2.29 3.70
CA LYS A 68 4.55 2.33 4.79
C LYS A 68 5.27 0.99 4.98
N LEU A 69 4.55 -0.13 4.87
CA LEU A 69 5.15 -1.48 4.96
C LEU A 69 6.09 -1.76 3.79
N ARG A 70 5.75 -1.30 2.58
CA ARG A 70 6.61 -1.43 1.39
C ARG A 70 7.88 -0.61 1.55
N GLU A 71 7.77 0.67 1.93
CA GLU A 71 8.93 1.54 2.19
C GLU A 71 9.85 0.97 3.28
N LYS A 72 9.29 0.36 4.32
CA LYS A 72 10.08 -0.30 5.37
C LYS A 72 10.81 -1.53 4.85
N LYS A 73 10.18 -2.35 4.01
CA LYS A 73 10.82 -3.53 3.39
C LYS A 73 11.97 -3.12 2.48
N THR A 74 11.76 -2.16 1.58
CA THR A 74 12.80 -1.67 0.67
C THR A 74 13.96 -1.01 1.42
N SER A 75 13.69 -0.29 2.51
CA SER A 75 14.74 0.25 3.39
C SER A 75 15.61 -0.85 4.02
N ASN A 76 14.99 -1.96 4.45
CA ASN A 76 15.73 -3.07 5.06
C ASN A 76 16.55 -3.86 4.02
N GLU A 77 16.02 -4.08 2.83
CA GLU A 77 16.77 -4.68 1.71
C GLU A 77 17.95 -3.80 1.31
N SER A 78 17.76 -2.49 1.22
CA SER A 78 18.84 -1.54 0.91
C SER A 78 19.97 -1.60 1.96
N LYS A 79 19.62 -1.75 3.25
CA LYS A 79 20.61 -1.92 4.33
C LYS A 79 21.37 -3.24 4.21
N LEU A 80 20.70 -4.33 3.86
CA LEU A 80 21.33 -5.63 3.64
C LEU A 80 22.32 -5.57 2.45
N ILE A 81 21.93 -4.96 1.34
CA ILE A 81 22.80 -4.76 0.16
C ILE A 81 24.02 -3.90 0.53
N ALA A 82 23.82 -2.81 1.26
CA ALA A 82 24.92 -1.96 1.73
C ALA A 82 25.89 -2.73 2.64
N CYS A 83 25.36 -3.57 3.54
CA CYS A 83 26.16 -4.41 4.43
C CYS A 83 26.97 -5.47 3.66
N LEU A 84 26.34 -6.16 2.69
CA LEU A 84 27.01 -7.12 1.80
C LEU A 84 28.09 -6.45 0.95
N THR A 85 27.83 -5.26 0.41
CA THR A 85 28.81 -4.52 -0.40
C THR A 85 30.02 -4.12 0.43
N CYS A 86 29.80 -3.66 1.67
CA CYS A 86 30.88 -3.34 2.61
C CYS A 86 31.68 -4.58 2.99
N PHE A 87 31.01 -5.71 3.25
CA PHE A 87 31.66 -6.98 3.58
C PHE A 87 32.55 -7.48 2.43
N ILE A 88 32.07 -7.42 1.18
CA ILE A 88 32.86 -7.80 0.00
C ILE A 88 34.06 -6.84 -0.18
N GLN A 89 33.88 -5.53 0.00
CA GLN A 89 34.98 -4.56 -0.09
C GLN A 89 36.03 -4.71 1.01
N VAL A 90 35.68 -5.21 2.18
CA VAL A 90 36.63 -5.42 3.28
C VAL A 90 37.35 -6.78 3.15
N PHE A 91 36.65 -7.84 2.74
CA PHE A 91 37.19 -9.19 2.74
C PHE A 91 37.78 -9.67 1.40
N PHE A 92 37.29 -9.17 0.28
CA PHE A 92 37.72 -9.65 -1.06
C PHE A 92 38.62 -8.67 -1.83
N LYS A 93 38.75 -7.42 -1.36
CA LYS A 93 39.52 -6.38 -2.04
C LYS A 93 41.06 -6.42 -1.86
N PRO A 94 41.69 -7.12 -0.89
CA PRO A 94 43.15 -7.16 -0.81
C PRO A 94 43.84 -8.13 -1.79
N TRP A 95 43.12 -8.89 -2.62
CA TRP A 95 43.70 -9.91 -3.51
C TRP A 95 43.79 -9.53 -5.00
N SER A 96 43.59 -8.26 -5.36
CA SER A 96 43.91 -7.76 -6.70
C SER A 96 45.10 -6.81 -6.64
N LEU A 97 46.32 -7.37 -6.60
CA LEU A 97 47.56 -6.66 -6.85
C LEU A 97 48.33 -7.41 -7.94
#